data_AF-A0A929F505-F1
#
_entry.id   AF-A0A929F505-F1
#
_cell.length_a   1.000
_cell.length_b   1.000
_cell.length_c   1.000
_cell.angle_alpha   90.00
_cell.angle_beta   90.00
_cell.angle_gamma   90.00
#
_symmetry.space_group_name_H-M   'P 1'
#
loop_
_entity.id
_entity.type
_entity.pdbx_description
1 polymer ?
#
loop_
_entity_poly.entity_id
_entity_poly.type
_entity_poly.pdbx_seq_one_letter_code
_entity_poly.pdbx_strand_id
1 'polypeptide(L)' 'MCEAHAFILKNGEEEKVLESVDVVELEGDEVKLVSIFGEQKTLKARLKLY' A
#
# COMPACT_ATOMS: atom_id res chain seq x y z
N MET A 1 -13.70 -1.34 13.07
CA MET A 1 -12.53 -0.80 12.35
C MET A 1 -11.87 -1.97 11.66
N CYS A 2 -12.00 -2.07 10.34
CA CYS A 2 -11.15 -3.00 9.59
C CYS A 2 -9.83 -2.28 9.39
N GLU A 3 -8.74 -2.88 9.87
CA GLU A 3 -7.39 -2.38 9.66
C GLU A 3 -6.80 -3.17 8.49
N ALA A 4 -6.43 -2.47 7.41
CA ALA A 4 -5.75 -3.06 6.27
C ALA A 4 -4.24 -2.79 6.37
N HIS A 5 -3.41 -3.75 5.93
CA HIS A 5 -1.98 -3.56 5.79
C HIS A 5 -1.60 -3.69 4.32
N ALA A 6 -0.69 -2.84 3.86
CA ALA A 6 -0.18 -2.93 2.50
C ALA A 6 1.12 -3.72 2.46
N PHE A 7 1.19 -4.66 1.52
CA PHE A 7 2.37 -5.46 1.22
C PHE A 7 2.78 -5.25 -0.23
N ILE A 8 4.09 -5.25 -0.49
CA ILE A 8 4.64 -5.32 -1.84
C ILE A 8 5.17 -6.72 -2.09
N LEU A 9 4.80 -7.28 -3.24
CA LEU A 9 5.37 -8.54 -3.68
C LEU A 9 6.64 -8.26 -4.49
N LYS A 10 7.79 -8.62 -3.94
CA LYS A 10 9.09 -8.43 -4.58
C LYS A 10 9.83 -9.76 -4.57
N ASN A 11 10.28 -10.21 -5.75
CA ASN A 11 10.97 -11.50 -5.91
C ASN A 11 10.20 -12.73 -5.37
N GLY A 12 8.87 -12.65 -5.29
CA GLY A 12 8.03 -13.71 -4.75
C GLY A 12 7.81 -13.66 -3.23
N GLU A 13 8.40 -12.68 -2.54
CA GLU A 13 8.22 -12.45 -1.12
C GLU A 13 7.34 -11.22 -0.86
N GLU A 14 6.47 -11.31 0.15
CA GLU A 14 5.62 -10.20 0.57
C GLU A 14 6.33 -9.38 1.65
N GLU A 15 6.70 -8.15 1.32
CA GLU A 15 7.29 -7.19 2.25
C GLU A 15 6.23 -6.18 2.69
N LYS A 16 5.98 -6.06 3.99
CA LYS A 16 5.03 -5.07 4.50
C LYS A 16 5.58 -3.66 4.28
N VAL A 17 4.82 -2.81 3.60
CA VAL A 17 5.25 -1.44 3.27
C VAL A 17 4.59 -0.38 4.14
N LEU A 18 3.33 -0.59 4.57
CA LEU A 18 2.59 0.35 5.39
C LEU A 18 1.54 -0.36 6.26
N GLU A 19 1.42 0.07 7.51
CA GLU A 19 0.43 -0.44 8.46
C GLU A 19 -0.79 0.48 8.57
N SER A 20 -1.92 -0.12 8.94
CA SER A 20 -3.19 0.58 9.21
C SER A 20 -3.55 1.55 8.08
N VAL A 21 -3.54 1.04 6.85
CA VAL A 21 -3.84 1.78 5.62
C VAL A 21 -5.33 2.11 5.59
N ASP A 22 -5.62 3.38 5.35
CA ASP A 22 -6.97 3.94 5.25
C ASP A 22 -7.32 4.29 3.80
N VAL A 23 -6.33 4.81 3.06
CA VAL A 23 -6.51 5.25 1.66
C VAL A 23 -5.48 4.60 0.75
N VAL A 24 -5.96 4.13 -0.41
CA VAL A 24 -5.15 3.65 -1.53
C VAL A 24 -5.58 4.42 -2.78
N GLU A 25 -4.66 5.20 -3.36
CA GLU A 25 -4.87 5.93 -4.60
C GLU A 25 -3.98 5.32 -5.69
N LEU A 26 -4.55 5.02 -6.86
CA LEU A 26 -3.85 4.46 -8.00
C LEU A 26 -3.72 5.53 -9.08
N GLU A 27 -2.50 6.00 -9.34
CA GLU A 27 -2.20 7.03 -10.33
C GLU A 27 -1.25 6.46 -11.40
N GLY A 28 -1.84 5.84 -12.43
CA GLY A 28 -1.09 5.22 -13.53
C GLY A 28 -0.24 4.04 -13.05
N ASP A 29 1.08 4.23 -13.02
CA ASP A 29 2.06 3.23 -12.54
C ASP A 29 2.51 3.49 -11.09
N GLU A 30 1.89 4.47 -10.41
CA GLU A 30 2.17 4.80 -9.01
C GLU A 30 0.98 4.45 -8.11
N VAL A 31 1.30 3.99 -6.90
CA VAL A 31 0.35 3.71 -5.83
C VAL A 31 0.72 4.61 -4.67
N LYS A 32 -0.25 5.40 -4.21
CA LYS A 32 -0.14 6.19 -2.99
C LYS A 32 -0.97 5.55 -1.89
N LEU A 33 -0.33 5.30 -0.76
CA LEU A 33 -0.90 4.69 0.43
C LEU A 33 -0.89 5.72 1.55
N VAL A 34 -1.98 5.81 2.29
CA VAL A 34 -2.10 6.68 3.47
C VAL A 34 -2.58 5.85 4.66
N SER A 35 -1.87 5.92 5.78
CA SER A 35 -2.29 5.29 7.03
C SER A 35 -3.24 6.17 7.82
N ILE A 36 -3.98 5.57 8.75
CA ILE A 36 -4.83 6.29 9.72
C ILE A 36 -4.03 7.25 10.61
N PHE A 37 -2.71 7.07 10.70
CA PHE A 37 -1.80 7.93 11.47
C PHE A 37 -1.26 9.11 10.64
N GLY A 38 -1.65 9.22 9.37
CA GLY A 38 -1.20 10.26 8.44
C GLY A 38 0.14 9.96 7.76
N GLU A 39 0.71 8.76 7.95
CA GLU A 39 1.90 8.34 7.20
C GLU A 39 1.52 8.09 5.74
N GLN A 40 2.34 8.62 4.82
CA GLN A 40 2.10 8.52 3.38
C GLN A 40 3.28 7.84 2.69
N LYS A 41 2.99 6.91 1.78
CA LYS A 41 3.99 6.29 0.91
C LYS A 41 3.50 6.27 -0.53
N THR A 42 4.34 6.77 -1.43
CA THR A 42 4.15 6.63 -2.88
C THR A 42 5.20 5.69 -3.42
N LEU A 43 4.78 4.69 -4.19
CA LEU A 43 5.65 3.70 -4.79
C LEU A 43 5.19 3.37 -6.22
N LYS A 44 6.17 3.11 -7.10
CA LYS A 44 5.89 2.59 -8.44
C LYS A 44 5.54 1.11 -8.37
N ALA A 45 4.26 0.80 -8.42
CA ALA A 45 3.72 -0.56 -8.29
C ALA A 45 2.34 -0.65 -8.93
N ARG A 46 1.79 -1.87 -8.97
CA ARG A 46 0.42 -2.11 -9.42
C ARG A 46 -0.32 -2.93 -8.38
N LEU A 47 -1.60 -2.62 -8.20
CA LEU A 47 -2.46 -3.38 -7.30
C LEU A 47 -2.60 -4.83 -7.81
N LYS A 48 -2.27 -5.80 -6.97
CA LYS A 48 -2.36 -7.23 -7.29
C LYS A 48 -3.65 -7.86 -6.77
N LEU A 49 -4.01 -7.57 -5.52
CA LEU A 49 -5.15 -8.13 -4.80
C LEU A 49 -5.58 -7.15 -3.69
N TYR A 50 -6.85 -7.17 -3.30
CA TYR A 50 -7.42 -6.42 -2.18
C TYR A 50 -8.15 -7.35 -1.21
#